data_AF-A0A7J0CXM6-F1
#
_entry.id   AF-A0A7J0CXM6-F1
#
_cell.length_a   1.000
_cell.length_b   1.000
_cell.length_c   1.000
_cell.angle_alpha   90.00
_cell.angle_beta   90.00
_cell.angle_gamma   90.00
#
_symmetry.space_group_name_H-M   'P 1'
#
loop_
_entity.id
_entity.type
_entity.pdbx_description
1 polymer ?
#
loop_
_entity_poly.entity_id
_entity_poly.type
_entity_poly.pdbx_seq_one_letter_code
_entity_poly.pdbx_strand_id
1 'polypeptide(L)'
;MGGPRGVPDPHGPQPDPAAAGPWTQKHSPFSLTYGGGKWSLRAFSTEGEWTRAATSPTTYPRAVWTHVTGVHDATAKKIHLYLNGKHAASADAGTSWAGGGTLEIGRTMYADAYTQAFKGSIDEVAIWQRALTAKEVADESKLLTSQSYAGLELVADWQASQGSGTTIPDTTSGYGTSLTVEGGATFSDGELVLDGVDDAARIVGPPVDGSGAFTVTTTVALDAEKLAQKSVGYVGGVLGQAQDHILHWGLWYQVTGKDTVLDETTLEERVVPVGKWHFGSYDIVTETFSSVVSDEVAALDSPVRLTGSFDPVSGTISLYLGHSQNGDAKAFAAALGSGDFAIGKGYSRVWGYHLPARISEVRLFAGAVAGSDQIDTHIGD
;
A
#
# COMPACT_ATOMS: atom_id res chain seq x y z
N MET A 1 -23.41 -63.26 32.46
CA MET A 1 -23.69 -62.49 31.22
C MET A 1 -23.65 -61.01 31.56
N GLY A 2 -22.95 -60.20 30.78
CA GLY A 2 -22.97 -58.74 30.91
C GLY A 2 -21.62 -58.09 30.63
N GLY A 3 -21.20 -58.06 29.36
CA GLY A 3 -20.08 -57.21 28.92
C GLY A 3 -20.54 -55.75 28.75
N PRO A 4 -19.67 -54.76 28.96
CA PRO A 4 -20.03 -53.35 28.86
C PRO A 4 -20.29 -52.97 27.39
N ARG A 5 -21.41 -52.28 27.15
CA ARG A 5 -21.77 -51.70 25.85
C ARG A 5 -20.91 -50.46 25.60
N GLY A 6 -20.17 -50.45 24.49
CA GLY A 6 -19.44 -49.27 24.02
C GLY A 6 -20.41 -48.15 23.64
N VAL A 7 -20.02 -46.92 23.98
CA VAL A 7 -20.71 -45.68 23.57
C VAL A 7 -20.42 -45.45 22.06
N PRO A 8 -21.41 -45.09 21.23
CA PRO A 8 -21.16 -44.79 19.82
C PRO A 8 -20.37 -43.49 19.66
N ASP A 9 -19.42 -43.49 18.73
CA ASP A 9 -18.71 -42.29 18.27
C ASP A 9 -19.71 -41.29 17.65
N PRO A 10 -19.76 -40.03 18.14
CA PRO A 10 -20.66 -39.01 17.61
C PRO A 10 -20.24 -38.46 16.23
N HIS A 11 -19.08 -38.84 15.72
CA HIS A 11 -18.64 -38.46 14.38
C HIS A 11 -19.01 -39.56 13.39
N GLY A 12 -19.98 -39.27 12.51
CA GLY A 12 -20.24 -40.12 11.33
C GLY A 12 -18.96 -40.31 10.50
N PRO A 13 -18.92 -41.29 9.59
CA PRO A 13 -17.73 -41.60 8.82
C PRO A 13 -17.17 -40.34 8.16
N GLN A 14 -15.94 -39.98 8.54
CA GLN A 14 -15.18 -38.92 7.91
C GLN A 14 -15.04 -39.29 6.42
N PRO A 15 -15.37 -38.40 5.47
CA PRO A 15 -15.26 -38.71 4.05
C PRO A 15 -13.83 -39.15 3.73
N ASP A 16 -13.70 -40.20 2.93
CA ASP A 16 -12.41 -40.75 2.51
C ASP A 16 -11.59 -39.64 1.81
N PRO A 17 -10.47 -39.19 2.39
CA PRO A 17 -9.62 -38.19 1.76
C PRO A 17 -8.98 -38.70 0.45
N ALA A 18 -9.11 -39.99 0.14
CA ALA A 18 -8.64 -40.63 -1.08
C ALA A 18 -9.70 -40.80 -2.17
N ALA A 19 -10.92 -40.24 -2.02
CA ALA A 19 -11.87 -40.21 -3.13
C ALA A 19 -11.25 -39.41 -4.30
N ALA A 20 -10.78 -40.14 -5.31
CA ALA A 20 -10.18 -39.55 -6.51
C ALA A 20 -11.15 -38.54 -7.12
N GLY A 21 -10.62 -37.44 -7.63
CA GLY A 21 -11.43 -36.46 -8.36
C GLY A 21 -12.21 -37.14 -9.49
N PRO A 22 -13.32 -36.56 -9.96
CA PRO A 22 -14.17 -37.17 -10.97
C PRO A 22 -13.52 -37.25 -12.36
N TRP A 23 -12.23 -36.92 -12.48
CA TRP A 23 -11.49 -36.71 -13.71
C TRP A 23 -10.46 -37.82 -13.95
N THR A 24 -10.18 -38.11 -15.22
CA THR A 24 -9.21 -39.12 -15.64
C THR A 24 -7.77 -38.69 -15.39
N GLN A 25 -7.53 -37.38 -15.30
CA GLN A 25 -6.24 -36.77 -14.97
C GLN A 25 -6.34 -35.91 -13.72
N LYS A 26 -5.20 -35.65 -13.06
CA LYS A 26 -5.17 -34.76 -11.90
C LYS A 26 -5.30 -33.30 -12.33
N HIS A 27 -6.18 -32.58 -11.62
CA HIS A 27 -6.35 -31.14 -11.70
C HIS A 27 -6.35 -30.54 -10.29
N SER A 28 -5.94 -29.28 -10.15
CA SER A 28 -6.22 -28.52 -8.92
C SER A 28 -7.71 -28.19 -8.89
N PRO A 29 -8.46 -28.48 -7.81
CA PRO A 29 -9.90 -28.20 -7.76
C PRO A 29 -10.24 -26.70 -7.81
N PHE A 30 -9.35 -25.87 -7.28
CA PHE A 30 -9.41 -24.42 -7.34
C PHE A 30 -8.02 -23.83 -7.56
N SER A 31 -7.95 -22.57 -7.99
CA SER A 31 -6.71 -21.79 -8.02
C SER A 31 -6.98 -20.31 -7.77
N LEU A 32 -6.05 -19.67 -7.06
CA LEU A 32 -5.91 -18.21 -7.04
C LEU A 32 -4.84 -17.86 -8.08
N THR A 33 -5.20 -16.99 -9.03
CA THR A 33 -4.35 -16.70 -10.20
C THR A 33 -4.25 -15.21 -10.45
N TYR A 34 -3.12 -14.77 -10.97
CA TYR A 34 -2.91 -13.43 -11.51
C TYR A 34 -2.47 -13.53 -12.97
N GLY A 35 -3.16 -12.83 -13.87
CA GLY A 35 -2.83 -12.81 -15.29
C GLY A 35 -3.54 -11.69 -16.03
N GLY A 36 -2.86 -11.07 -17.00
CA GLY A 36 -3.41 -9.93 -17.74
C GLY A 36 -3.76 -8.73 -16.85
N GLY A 37 -3.06 -8.57 -15.71
CA GLY A 37 -3.35 -7.54 -14.72
C GLY A 37 -4.48 -7.90 -13.75
N LYS A 38 -5.10 -9.09 -13.84
CA LYS A 38 -6.29 -9.43 -13.06
C LYS A 38 -6.05 -10.59 -12.11
N TRP A 39 -6.50 -10.42 -10.87
CA TRP A 39 -6.67 -11.51 -9.90
C TRP A 39 -7.95 -12.28 -10.18
N SER A 40 -7.90 -13.60 -10.03
CA SER A 40 -9.06 -14.50 -10.18
C SER A 40 -9.01 -15.67 -9.19
N LEU A 41 -10.13 -15.96 -8.54
CA LEU A 41 -10.41 -17.27 -7.97
C LEU A 41 -11.11 -18.12 -9.03
N ARG A 42 -10.56 -19.29 -9.35
CA ARG A 42 -11.09 -20.20 -10.36
C ARG A 42 -11.42 -21.55 -9.76
N ALA A 43 -12.47 -22.21 -10.27
CA ALA A 43 -12.85 -23.57 -9.91
C ALA A 43 -13.10 -24.43 -11.17
N PHE A 44 -12.61 -25.67 -11.19
CA PHE A 44 -12.94 -26.63 -12.24
C PHE A 44 -14.28 -27.28 -11.94
N SER A 45 -15.20 -27.23 -12.91
CA SER A 45 -16.46 -27.98 -12.84
C SER A 45 -16.68 -28.94 -14.02
N THR A 46 -15.74 -28.98 -14.96
CA THR A 46 -15.65 -29.91 -16.10
C THR A 46 -14.19 -30.28 -16.34
N GLU A 47 -13.95 -31.47 -16.90
CA GLU A 47 -12.59 -31.96 -17.17
C GLU A 47 -11.85 -31.04 -18.15
N GLY A 48 -10.64 -30.61 -17.79
CA GLY A 48 -9.79 -29.77 -18.64
C GLY A 48 -10.27 -28.31 -18.83
N GLU A 49 -11.42 -27.89 -18.31
CA GLU A 49 -11.93 -26.53 -18.54
C GLU A 49 -12.25 -25.75 -17.25
N TRP A 50 -11.58 -24.60 -17.09
CA TRP A 50 -11.97 -23.60 -16.09
C TRP A 50 -13.31 -22.98 -16.49
N THR A 51 -14.37 -23.44 -15.84
CA THR A 51 -15.74 -23.04 -16.20
C THR A 51 -16.33 -21.99 -15.27
N ARG A 52 -15.68 -21.69 -14.13
CA ARG A 52 -16.12 -20.68 -13.16
C ARG A 52 -14.94 -19.85 -12.67
N ALA A 53 -15.07 -18.53 -12.74
CA ALA A 53 -14.05 -17.59 -12.28
C ALA A 53 -14.69 -16.34 -11.69
N ALA A 54 -14.37 -16.04 -10.44
CA ALA A 54 -14.55 -14.72 -9.86
C ALA A 54 -13.29 -13.91 -10.19
N THR A 55 -13.39 -13.01 -11.15
CA THR A 55 -12.26 -12.22 -11.67
C THR A 55 -12.45 -10.75 -11.35
N SER A 56 -11.39 -10.11 -10.85
CA SER A 56 -11.37 -8.67 -10.59
C SER A 56 -11.85 -7.84 -11.80
N PRO A 57 -12.70 -6.82 -11.58
CA PRO A 57 -13.24 -6.01 -12.67
C PRO A 57 -12.15 -5.12 -13.30
N THR A 58 -11.20 -4.65 -12.49
CA THR A 58 -10.10 -3.76 -12.86
C THR A 58 -8.76 -4.49 -12.92
N THR A 59 -7.73 -3.81 -13.42
CA THR A 59 -6.35 -4.32 -13.45
C THR A 59 -5.56 -3.82 -12.25
N TYR A 60 -4.89 -4.72 -11.54
CA TYR A 60 -3.98 -4.44 -10.45
C TYR A 60 -2.53 -4.32 -10.97
N PRO A 61 -1.75 -3.36 -10.48
CA PRO A 61 -0.34 -3.22 -10.84
C PRO A 61 0.48 -4.47 -10.46
N ARG A 62 1.61 -4.63 -11.14
CA ARG A 62 2.60 -5.66 -10.81
C ARG A 62 3.61 -5.11 -9.81
N ALA A 63 4.35 -6.01 -9.18
CA ALA A 63 5.46 -5.68 -8.28
C ALA A 63 5.04 -4.84 -7.06
N VAL A 64 3.79 -4.98 -6.62
CA VAL A 64 3.29 -4.47 -5.35
C VAL A 64 2.57 -5.58 -4.61
N TRP A 65 2.53 -5.50 -3.28
CA TRP A 65 1.76 -6.42 -2.47
C TRP A 65 0.26 -6.18 -2.60
N THR A 66 -0.51 -7.25 -2.80
CA THR A 66 -1.97 -7.26 -2.75
C THR A 66 -2.39 -8.44 -1.87
N HIS A 67 -3.23 -8.19 -0.87
CA HIS A 67 -3.82 -9.28 -0.09
C HIS A 67 -4.97 -9.92 -0.90
N VAL A 68 -4.91 -11.23 -1.14
CA VAL A 68 -5.86 -11.94 -2.01
C VAL A 68 -6.54 -13.05 -1.24
N THR A 69 -7.87 -13.00 -1.14
CA THR A 69 -8.63 -14.06 -0.48
C THR A 69 -9.67 -14.65 -1.43
N GLY A 70 -9.63 -15.97 -1.57
CA GLY A 70 -10.69 -16.74 -2.21
C GLY A 70 -11.60 -17.37 -1.16
N VAL A 71 -12.90 -17.18 -1.28
CA VAL A 71 -13.89 -17.81 -0.40
C VAL A 71 -14.83 -18.67 -1.23
N HIS A 72 -14.95 -19.95 -0.87
CA HIS A 72 -15.99 -20.84 -1.40
C HIS A 72 -17.12 -20.95 -0.39
N ASP A 73 -18.28 -20.37 -0.70
CA ASP A 73 -19.50 -20.47 0.09
C ASP A 73 -20.37 -21.59 -0.48
N ALA A 74 -20.30 -22.76 0.14
CA ALA A 74 -21.08 -23.93 -0.24
C ALA A 74 -22.60 -23.76 0.00
N THR A 75 -23.00 -22.90 0.95
CA THR A 75 -24.41 -22.63 1.26
C THR A 75 -25.02 -21.77 0.17
N ALA A 76 -24.33 -20.70 -0.21
CA ALA A 76 -24.75 -19.81 -1.29
C ALA A 76 -24.44 -20.37 -2.69
N LYS A 77 -23.64 -21.44 -2.78
CA LYS A 77 -23.11 -22.02 -4.03
C LYS A 77 -22.31 -21.01 -4.85
N LYS A 78 -21.51 -20.19 -4.18
CA LYS A 78 -20.72 -19.12 -4.78
C LYS A 78 -19.24 -19.26 -4.47
N ILE A 79 -18.42 -18.77 -5.38
CA ILE A 79 -17.04 -18.38 -5.10
C ILE A 79 -16.96 -16.86 -5.06
N HIS A 80 -16.21 -16.33 -4.10
CA HIS A 80 -15.99 -14.91 -3.90
C HIS A 80 -14.49 -14.62 -3.95
N LEU A 81 -14.11 -13.55 -4.65
CA LEU A 81 -12.77 -13.00 -4.65
C LEU A 81 -12.79 -11.72 -3.83
N TYR A 82 -11.89 -11.62 -2.87
CA TYR A 82 -11.62 -10.40 -2.11
C TYR A 82 -10.18 -9.96 -2.37
N LEU A 83 -9.98 -8.65 -2.51
CA LEU A 83 -8.69 -8.02 -2.69
C LEU A 83 -8.56 -6.91 -1.65
N ASN A 84 -7.47 -6.91 -0.89
CA ASN A 84 -7.21 -5.94 0.17
C ASN A 84 -8.38 -5.81 1.16
N GLY A 85 -8.93 -6.96 1.57
CA GLY A 85 -10.05 -7.04 2.51
C GLY A 85 -11.43 -6.72 1.92
N LYS A 86 -11.50 -6.27 0.65
CA LYS A 86 -12.74 -5.84 -0.01
C LYS A 86 -13.23 -6.84 -1.03
N HIS A 87 -14.54 -7.01 -1.12
CA HIS A 87 -15.15 -7.85 -2.15
C HIS A 87 -14.86 -7.28 -3.54
N ALA A 88 -14.29 -8.10 -4.42
CA ALA A 88 -13.92 -7.71 -5.77
C ALA A 88 -14.83 -8.35 -6.83
N ALA A 89 -15.17 -9.63 -6.67
CA ALA A 89 -15.98 -10.36 -7.64
C ALA A 89 -16.63 -11.61 -7.05
N SER A 90 -17.62 -12.17 -7.75
CA SER A 90 -18.20 -13.47 -7.43
C SER A 90 -18.66 -14.20 -8.68
N ALA A 91 -18.72 -15.53 -8.57
CA ALA A 91 -19.26 -16.40 -9.60
C ALA A 91 -19.95 -17.61 -8.94
N ASP A 92 -20.75 -18.36 -9.70
CA ASP A 92 -21.25 -19.66 -9.23
C ASP A 92 -20.08 -20.62 -8.99
N ALA A 93 -20.12 -21.37 -7.89
CA ALA A 93 -19.04 -22.29 -7.54
C ALA A 93 -18.97 -23.53 -8.46
N GLY A 94 -20.07 -23.86 -9.14
CA GLY A 94 -20.20 -25.14 -9.84
C GLY A 94 -20.28 -26.32 -8.87
N THR A 95 -20.03 -27.53 -9.38
CA THR A 95 -20.03 -28.75 -8.57
C THR A 95 -18.66 -28.93 -7.90
N SER A 96 -18.63 -28.91 -6.57
CA SER A 96 -17.41 -29.19 -5.80
C SER A 96 -17.01 -30.66 -5.87
N TRP A 97 -15.71 -30.94 -5.77
CA TRP A 97 -15.15 -32.27 -5.76
C TRP A 97 -13.84 -32.30 -4.94
N ALA A 98 -13.47 -33.48 -4.43
CA ALA A 98 -12.25 -33.64 -3.65
C ALA A 98 -11.03 -33.84 -4.56
N GLY A 99 -10.05 -32.94 -4.47
CA GLY A 99 -8.76 -33.13 -5.10
C GLY A 99 -7.90 -34.10 -4.30
N GLY A 100 -7.62 -35.30 -4.82
CA GLY A 100 -6.74 -36.28 -4.17
C GLY A 100 -5.25 -35.94 -4.21
N GLY A 101 -4.89 -34.66 -4.32
CA GLY A 101 -3.52 -34.17 -4.47
C GLY A 101 -3.09 -33.23 -3.33
N THR A 102 -1.82 -32.83 -3.34
CA THR A 102 -1.26 -31.85 -2.41
C THR A 102 -1.73 -30.43 -2.73
N LEU A 103 -1.71 -29.56 -1.71
CA LEU A 103 -1.82 -28.12 -1.92
C LEU A 103 -0.57 -27.62 -2.64
N GLU A 104 -0.77 -26.86 -3.71
CA GLU A 104 0.31 -26.27 -4.49
C GLU A 104 0.35 -24.75 -4.28
N ILE A 105 1.54 -24.21 -3.96
CA ILE A 105 1.80 -22.77 -3.86
C ILE A 105 2.72 -22.38 -5.01
N GLY A 106 2.39 -21.28 -5.70
CA GLY A 106 3.18 -20.74 -6.81
C GLY A 106 3.03 -21.50 -8.14
N ARG A 107 2.09 -22.43 -8.27
CA ARG A 107 1.78 -23.18 -9.51
C ARG A 107 0.41 -23.85 -9.42
N THR A 108 0.00 -24.52 -10.50
CA THR A 108 -1.28 -25.27 -10.56
C THR A 108 -1.09 -26.64 -11.21
N MET A 109 -1.80 -27.66 -10.74
CA MET A 109 -1.87 -28.98 -11.37
C MET A 109 -2.91 -28.97 -12.49
N TYR A 110 -2.52 -29.32 -13.71
CA TYR A 110 -3.40 -29.43 -14.86
C TYR A 110 -3.00 -30.65 -15.70
N ALA A 111 -3.93 -31.61 -15.85
CA ALA A 111 -3.73 -32.80 -16.67
C ALA A 111 -2.44 -33.56 -16.30
N ASP A 112 -2.27 -33.86 -15.00
CA ASP A 112 -1.08 -34.53 -14.42
C ASP A 112 0.26 -33.77 -14.55
N ALA A 113 0.22 -32.51 -15.01
CA ALA A 113 1.39 -31.65 -15.14
C ALA A 113 1.29 -30.38 -14.27
N TYR A 114 2.41 -29.96 -13.70
CA TYR A 114 2.50 -28.64 -13.08
C TYR A 114 2.61 -27.55 -14.14
N THR A 115 1.75 -26.55 -14.04
CA THR A 115 1.62 -25.44 -14.99
C THR A 115 1.41 -24.12 -14.25
N GLN A 116 1.30 -23.01 -15.00
CA GLN A 116 0.95 -21.68 -14.47
C GLN A 116 1.86 -21.22 -13.31
N ALA A 117 3.17 -21.41 -13.45
CA ALA A 117 4.14 -20.98 -12.45
C ALA A 117 3.98 -19.47 -12.18
N PHE A 118 3.84 -19.12 -10.90
CA PHE A 118 3.72 -17.76 -10.43
C PHE A 118 5.11 -17.09 -10.43
N LYS A 119 5.17 -15.88 -10.97
CA LYS A 119 6.38 -15.06 -11.00
C LYS A 119 6.16 -13.85 -10.09
N GLY A 120 6.59 -13.98 -8.84
CA GLY A 120 6.46 -12.96 -7.82
C GLY A 120 6.70 -13.55 -6.43
N SER A 121 6.51 -12.72 -5.41
CA SER A 121 6.59 -13.12 -4.00
C SER A 121 5.22 -13.55 -3.48
N ILE A 122 5.21 -14.51 -2.57
CA ILE A 122 4.03 -14.98 -1.83
C ILE A 122 4.44 -15.03 -0.37
N ASP A 123 3.61 -14.46 0.50
CA ASP A 123 3.84 -14.48 1.94
C ASP A 123 2.53 -14.69 2.70
N GLU A 124 2.64 -15.13 3.95
CA GLU A 124 1.54 -15.30 4.92
C GLU A 124 0.34 -16.10 4.39
N VAL A 125 0.61 -17.32 3.88
CA VAL A 125 -0.45 -18.20 3.34
C VAL A 125 -1.25 -18.85 4.47
N ALA A 126 -2.56 -18.53 4.51
CA ALA A 126 -3.51 -19.14 5.43
C ALA A 126 -4.68 -19.83 4.70
N ILE A 127 -5.20 -20.91 5.30
CA ILE A 127 -6.32 -21.71 4.78
C ILE A 127 -7.28 -22.06 5.90
N TRP A 128 -8.58 -21.90 5.62
CA TRP A 128 -9.66 -22.20 6.55
C TRP A 128 -10.57 -23.30 5.99
N GLN A 129 -11.05 -24.19 6.86
CA GLN A 129 -12.07 -25.19 6.52
C GLN A 129 -13.50 -24.65 6.67
N ARG A 130 -13.69 -23.36 6.44
CA ARG A 130 -15.00 -22.69 6.48
C ARG A 130 -15.00 -21.48 5.55
N ALA A 131 -16.17 -21.06 5.11
CA ALA A 131 -16.33 -19.78 4.45
C ALA A 131 -16.10 -18.65 5.47
N LEU A 132 -15.14 -17.76 5.19
CA LEU A 132 -14.97 -16.53 5.94
C LEU A 132 -16.04 -15.51 5.54
N THR A 133 -16.56 -14.79 6.52
CA THR A 133 -17.42 -13.63 6.29
C THR A 133 -16.61 -12.45 5.75
N ALA A 134 -17.28 -11.48 5.10
CA ALA A 134 -16.60 -10.27 4.61
C ALA A 134 -15.84 -9.51 5.73
N LYS A 135 -16.38 -9.51 6.95
CA LYS A 135 -15.70 -8.90 8.11
C LYS A 135 -14.42 -9.66 8.49
N GLU A 136 -14.48 -10.99 8.53
CA GLU A 136 -13.30 -11.80 8.83
C GLU A 136 -12.22 -11.66 7.77
N VAL A 137 -12.59 -11.58 6.50
CA VAL A 137 -11.63 -11.31 5.41
C VAL A 137 -11.00 -9.92 5.54
N ALA A 138 -11.79 -8.91 5.92
CA ALA A 138 -11.27 -7.57 6.16
C ALA A 138 -10.32 -7.54 7.36
N ASP A 139 -10.67 -8.21 8.46
CA ASP A 139 -9.81 -8.30 9.65
C ASP A 139 -8.50 -9.05 9.36
N GLU A 140 -8.54 -10.14 8.58
CA GLU A 140 -7.35 -10.88 8.12
C GLU A 140 -6.42 -9.98 7.28
N SER A 141 -7.00 -9.16 6.40
CA SER A 141 -6.21 -8.30 5.50
C SER A 141 -5.40 -7.20 6.19
N LYS A 142 -5.64 -6.95 7.48
CA LYS A 142 -4.85 -6.01 8.28
C LYS A 142 -3.51 -6.58 8.71
N LEU A 143 -3.32 -7.89 8.59
CA LEU A 143 -2.10 -8.61 9.00
C LEU A 143 -1.72 -8.30 10.46
N LEU A 144 -2.69 -8.20 11.37
CA LEU A 144 -2.42 -7.88 12.76
C LEU A 144 -1.58 -8.97 13.43
N THR A 145 -0.39 -8.62 13.90
CA THR A 145 0.47 -9.50 14.72
C THR A 145 0.06 -9.48 16.19
N SER A 146 -0.63 -8.41 16.61
CA SER A 146 -1.33 -8.29 17.89
C SER A 146 -2.47 -7.28 17.79
N GLN A 147 -3.26 -7.08 18.87
CA GLN A 147 -4.37 -6.12 18.87
C GLN A 147 -3.94 -4.68 18.53
N SER A 148 -2.69 -4.31 18.79
CA SER A 148 -2.16 -2.94 18.60
C SER A 148 -1.04 -2.85 17.57
N TYR A 149 -0.72 -3.94 16.85
CA TYR A 149 0.37 -3.96 15.87
C TYR A 149 -0.08 -4.64 14.59
N ALA A 150 0.08 -3.94 13.47
CA ALA A 150 -0.06 -4.50 12.13
C ALA A 150 1.30 -5.01 11.63
N GLY A 151 1.31 -6.07 10.83
CA GLY A 151 2.46 -6.44 10.03
C GLY A 151 2.74 -5.34 9.01
N LEU A 152 3.99 -4.88 8.96
CA LEU A 152 4.46 -3.93 7.97
C LEU A 152 5.59 -4.58 7.19
N GLU A 153 5.45 -4.62 5.87
CA GLU A 153 6.49 -5.09 4.98
C GLU A 153 7.18 -3.87 4.34
N LEU A 154 8.48 -3.69 4.58
CA LEU A 154 9.27 -2.60 4.01
C LEU A 154 9.47 -2.85 2.52
N VAL A 155 8.79 -2.09 1.67
CA VAL A 155 8.83 -2.28 0.20
C VAL A 155 9.78 -1.34 -0.52
N ALA A 156 10.15 -0.23 0.12
CA ALA A 156 11.16 0.68 -0.38
C ALA A 156 11.84 1.43 0.77
N ASP A 157 13.16 1.57 0.67
CA ASP A 157 13.98 2.36 1.59
C ASP A 157 15.04 3.13 0.80
N TRP A 158 14.85 4.44 0.72
CA TRP A 158 15.76 5.34 0.03
C TRP A 158 16.40 6.29 1.02
N GLN A 159 17.70 6.09 1.22
CA GLN A 159 18.54 6.92 2.09
C GLN A 159 19.35 7.88 1.22
N ALA A 160 19.12 9.19 1.34
CA ALA A 160 19.81 10.17 0.50
C ALA A 160 21.33 10.20 0.73
N SER A 161 21.79 9.76 1.91
CA SER A 161 23.20 9.52 2.22
C SER A 161 23.87 8.43 1.39
N GLN A 162 23.09 7.54 0.78
CA GLN A 162 23.54 6.55 -0.20
C GLN A 162 23.44 7.05 -1.65
N GLY A 163 22.95 8.28 -1.85
CA GLY A 163 22.78 8.90 -3.15
C GLY A 163 24.11 9.17 -3.86
N SER A 164 24.13 8.95 -5.17
CA SER A 164 25.27 9.27 -6.03
C SER A 164 24.84 9.56 -7.45
N GLY A 165 25.43 10.59 -8.06
CA GLY A 165 25.06 11.04 -9.40
C GLY A 165 23.57 11.36 -9.48
N THR A 166 22.83 10.65 -10.33
CA THR A 166 21.38 10.82 -10.48
C THR A 166 20.58 9.65 -9.88
N THR A 167 21.10 8.98 -8.86
CA THR A 167 20.46 7.79 -8.28
C THR A 167 20.50 7.76 -6.76
N ILE A 168 19.42 7.26 -6.15
CA ILE A 168 19.39 6.83 -4.74
C ILE A 168 19.00 5.35 -4.73
N PRO A 169 19.90 4.44 -4.37
CA PRO A 169 19.60 3.02 -4.38
C PRO A 169 18.70 2.64 -3.20
N ASP A 170 17.92 1.58 -3.38
CA ASP A 170 17.32 0.84 -2.27
C ASP A 170 18.19 -0.40 -2.00
N THR A 171 18.81 -0.41 -0.83
CA THR A 171 19.71 -1.50 -0.41
C THR A 171 19.16 -2.30 0.77
N THR A 172 18.01 -1.90 1.34
CA THR A 172 17.48 -2.45 2.59
C THR A 172 16.25 -3.31 2.37
N SER A 173 15.33 -2.90 1.49
CA SER A 173 14.00 -3.54 1.39
C SER A 173 14.03 -4.94 0.79
N GLY A 174 15.10 -5.27 0.05
CA GLY A 174 15.18 -6.49 -0.75
C GLY A 174 14.52 -6.42 -2.13
N TYR A 175 13.78 -5.33 -2.44
CA TYR A 175 13.15 -5.12 -3.76
C TYR A 175 14.04 -4.35 -4.74
N GLY A 176 15.03 -3.58 -4.24
CA GLY A 176 16.13 -3.04 -5.03
C GLY A 176 15.73 -1.99 -6.08
N THR A 177 14.63 -1.28 -5.86
CA THR A 177 14.17 -0.23 -6.78
C THR A 177 14.96 1.05 -6.49
N SER A 178 15.74 1.56 -7.43
CA SER A 178 16.45 2.84 -7.26
C SER A 178 15.62 4.03 -7.72
N LEU A 179 15.63 5.12 -6.95
CA LEU A 179 15.14 6.43 -7.41
C LEU A 179 16.07 7.00 -8.46
N THR A 180 15.49 7.69 -9.45
CA THR A 180 16.21 8.55 -10.39
C THR A 180 16.04 10.01 -9.98
N VAL A 181 17.14 10.70 -9.73
CA VAL A 181 17.19 12.13 -9.41
C VAL A 181 17.19 12.96 -10.69
N GLU A 182 16.47 14.07 -10.69
CA GLU A 182 16.26 14.95 -11.84
C GLU A 182 16.23 16.43 -11.41
N GLY A 183 16.15 17.36 -12.38
CA GLY A 183 16.15 18.82 -12.14
C GLY A 183 17.51 19.43 -11.83
N GLY A 184 18.50 18.61 -11.45
CA GLY A 184 19.80 19.10 -10.99
C GLY A 184 19.96 19.03 -9.48
N ALA A 185 18.99 18.41 -8.79
CA ALA A 185 19.03 18.16 -7.36
C ALA A 185 20.34 17.51 -6.95
N THR A 186 20.86 17.96 -5.81
CA THR A 186 22.19 17.60 -5.32
C THR A 186 22.10 16.86 -4.00
N PHE A 187 23.20 16.21 -3.61
CA PHE A 187 23.34 15.60 -2.29
C PHE A 187 24.27 16.44 -1.44
N SER A 188 23.84 16.83 -0.25
CA SER A 188 24.66 17.52 0.76
C SER A 188 24.34 16.97 2.14
N ASP A 189 25.37 16.69 2.93
CA ASP A 189 25.25 16.27 4.34
C ASP A 189 24.30 15.08 4.59
N GLY A 190 24.19 14.18 3.61
CA GLY A 190 23.31 13.03 3.68
C GLY A 190 21.85 13.30 3.29
N GLU A 191 21.56 14.47 2.72
CA GLU A 191 20.23 14.89 2.29
C GLU A 191 20.18 15.15 0.78
N LEU A 192 19.01 14.85 0.18
CA LEU A 192 18.64 15.30 -1.16
C LEU A 192 18.18 16.76 -1.06
N VAL A 193 18.91 17.67 -1.71
CA VAL A 193 18.62 19.11 -1.71
C VAL A 193 17.79 19.46 -2.93
N LEU A 194 16.63 20.07 -2.68
CA LEU A 194 15.65 20.47 -3.68
C LEU A 194 15.51 21.99 -3.69
N ASP A 195 15.59 22.60 -4.87
CA ASP A 195 15.51 24.05 -5.05
C ASP A 195 14.09 24.62 -5.16
N GLY A 196 13.09 23.78 -5.35
CA GLY A 196 11.70 24.19 -5.53
C GLY A 196 11.40 24.83 -6.89
N VAL A 197 12.21 24.54 -7.91
CA VAL A 197 12.03 24.96 -9.31
C VAL A 197 11.70 23.76 -10.20
N ASP A 198 12.59 22.76 -10.27
CA ASP A 198 12.41 21.52 -11.06
C ASP A 198 13.08 20.28 -10.45
N ASP A 199 13.79 20.44 -9.32
CA ASP A 199 14.43 19.37 -8.56
C ASP A 199 13.44 18.31 -8.05
N ALA A 200 13.77 17.04 -8.29
CA ALA A 200 12.97 15.91 -7.83
C ALA A 200 13.74 14.58 -7.84
N ALA A 201 13.09 13.53 -7.32
CA ALA A 201 13.47 12.15 -7.56
C ALA A 201 12.23 11.30 -7.88
N ARG A 202 12.35 10.26 -8.71
CA ARG A 202 11.20 9.43 -9.11
C ARG A 202 11.52 7.96 -9.37
N ILE A 203 10.47 7.13 -9.32
CA ILE A 203 10.43 5.79 -9.92
C ILE A 203 9.29 5.70 -10.94
N VAL A 204 9.39 4.75 -11.86
CA VAL A 204 8.32 4.46 -12.82
C VAL A 204 7.30 3.51 -12.18
N GLY A 205 6.03 3.92 -12.18
CA GLY A 205 4.92 3.15 -11.63
C GLY A 205 4.76 3.20 -10.10
N PRO A 206 3.77 2.45 -9.57
CA PRO A 206 3.46 2.39 -8.14
C PRO A 206 4.57 1.73 -7.31
N PRO A 207 4.92 2.30 -6.13
CA PRO A 207 5.68 1.58 -5.12
C PRO A 207 4.79 0.71 -4.22
N VAL A 208 3.48 0.99 -4.16
CA VAL A 208 2.49 0.28 -3.33
C VAL A 208 1.17 0.12 -4.07
N ASP A 209 0.35 -0.85 -3.66
CA ASP A 209 -1.05 -0.95 -4.08
C ASP A 209 -1.88 0.12 -3.35
N GLY A 210 -2.23 1.21 -4.03
CA GLY A 210 -3.05 2.29 -3.45
C GLY A 210 -4.48 1.91 -3.07
N SER A 211 -4.92 0.69 -3.41
CA SER A 211 -6.19 0.12 -2.91
C SER A 211 -6.01 -0.73 -1.65
N GLY A 212 -4.75 -1.09 -1.33
CA GLY A 212 -4.32 -1.85 -0.17
C GLY A 212 -3.87 -0.96 0.98
N ALA A 213 -3.55 -1.60 2.10
CA ALA A 213 -2.99 -0.91 3.25
C ALA A 213 -1.55 -0.49 2.94
N PHE A 214 -1.20 0.76 3.25
CA PHE A 214 0.18 1.23 3.09
C PHE A 214 0.53 2.32 4.09
N THR A 215 1.82 2.47 4.33
CA THR A 215 2.39 3.55 5.14
C THR A 215 3.60 4.12 4.40
N VAL A 216 3.71 5.45 4.39
CA VAL A 216 4.86 6.18 3.83
C VAL A 216 5.41 7.11 4.88
N THR A 217 6.73 7.17 4.99
CA THR A 217 7.41 8.09 5.90
C THR A 217 8.62 8.73 5.24
N THR A 218 8.92 9.96 5.65
CA THR A 218 10.07 10.73 5.20
C THR A 218 10.46 11.73 6.26
N THR A 219 11.75 12.07 6.30
CA THR A 219 12.23 13.22 7.08
C THR A 219 12.54 14.36 6.13
N VAL A 220 11.91 15.51 6.37
CA VAL A 220 11.99 16.70 5.52
C VAL A 220 12.30 17.95 6.34
N ALA A 221 13.22 18.78 5.84
CA ALA A 221 13.48 20.12 6.34
C ALA A 221 13.13 21.14 5.26
N LEU A 222 12.13 21.98 5.50
CA LEU A 222 11.72 23.03 4.56
C LEU A 222 12.73 24.16 4.50
N ASP A 223 12.94 24.76 3.32
CA ASP A 223 13.81 25.93 3.14
C ASP A 223 13.00 27.22 3.34
N ALA A 224 13.17 27.87 4.50
CA ALA A 224 12.36 29.04 4.86
C ALA A 224 12.55 30.22 3.89
N GLU A 225 13.78 30.46 3.45
CA GLU A 225 14.13 31.58 2.59
C GLU A 225 13.47 31.45 1.21
N LYS A 226 13.56 30.26 0.60
CA LYS A 226 12.93 30.00 -0.70
C LYS A 226 11.40 29.99 -0.59
N LEU A 227 10.85 29.45 0.50
CA LEU A 227 9.40 29.47 0.72
C LEU A 227 8.86 30.88 0.98
N ALA A 228 9.63 31.77 1.61
CA ALA A 228 9.24 33.17 1.82
C ALA A 228 8.99 33.90 0.49
N GLN A 229 9.60 33.45 -0.61
CA GLN A 229 9.42 33.99 -1.96
C GLN A 229 8.16 33.46 -2.65
N LYS A 230 7.59 32.34 -2.21
CA LYS A 230 6.36 31.77 -2.77
C LYS A 230 5.12 32.55 -2.27
N SER A 231 4.03 32.51 -3.02
CA SER A 231 2.77 33.16 -2.63
C SER A 231 2.02 32.36 -1.56
N VAL A 232 1.17 33.04 -0.79
CA VAL A 232 0.15 32.33 0.02
C VAL A 232 -0.73 31.51 -0.94
N GLY A 233 -1.05 30.28 -0.55
CA GLY A 233 -1.70 29.28 -1.39
C GLY A 233 -0.73 28.38 -2.18
N TYR A 234 0.58 28.66 -2.14
CA TYR A 234 1.57 27.79 -2.76
C TYR A 234 1.50 26.37 -2.18
N VAL A 235 1.58 25.36 -3.05
CA VAL A 235 1.63 23.94 -2.68
C VAL A 235 2.93 23.33 -3.22
N GLY A 236 3.65 22.62 -2.36
CA GLY A 236 4.80 21.79 -2.72
C GLY A 236 4.55 20.32 -2.42
N GLY A 237 4.83 19.43 -3.36
CA GLY A 237 4.78 17.99 -3.15
C GLY A 237 6.03 17.50 -2.44
N VAL A 238 5.87 16.92 -1.24
CA VAL A 238 6.98 16.29 -0.52
C VAL A 238 7.29 14.95 -1.19
N LEU A 239 6.26 14.11 -1.29
CA LEU A 239 6.29 12.85 -2.03
C LEU A 239 4.87 12.42 -2.37
N GLY A 240 4.71 11.52 -3.33
CA GLY A 240 3.40 10.96 -3.64
C GLY A 240 3.37 10.18 -4.93
N GLN A 241 2.24 9.53 -5.16
CA GLN A 241 1.99 8.73 -6.34
C GLN A 241 0.97 9.37 -7.26
N ALA A 242 1.34 9.54 -8.53
CA ALA A 242 0.45 10.04 -9.57
C ALA A 242 -0.60 8.99 -10.01
N GLN A 243 -1.74 9.46 -10.48
CA GLN A 243 -2.74 8.67 -11.20
C GLN A 243 -3.41 9.57 -12.24
N ASP A 244 -3.52 9.11 -13.48
CA ASP A 244 -4.13 9.81 -14.63
C ASP A 244 -4.78 11.18 -14.33
N HIS A 245 -4.04 12.24 -14.66
CA HIS A 245 -4.41 13.65 -14.52
C HIS A 245 -4.49 14.25 -13.11
N ILE A 246 -4.27 13.49 -12.03
CA ILE A 246 -4.24 13.97 -10.63
C ILE A 246 -3.12 13.31 -9.81
N LEU A 247 -2.82 13.84 -8.62
CA LEU A 247 -2.09 13.07 -7.61
C LEU A 247 -3.07 12.20 -6.83
N HIS A 248 -2.80 10.89 -6.77
CA HIS A 248 -3.66 9.93 -6.11
C HIS A 248 -3.57 10.07 -4.60
N TRP A 249 -2.36 9.99 -4.05
CA TRP A 249 -2.05 10.27 -2.66
C TRP A 249 -0.65 10.89 -2.57
N GLY A 250 -0.41 11.66 -1.52
CA GLY A 250 0.90 12.24 -1.26
C GLY A 250 0.98 12.95 0.09
N LEU A 251 2.21 13.27 0.47
CA LEU A 251 2.55 14.23 1.51
C LEU A 251 2.84 15.58 0.86
N TRP A 252 2.28 16.64 1.41
CA TRP A 252 2.35 17.98 0.84
C TRP A 252 2.56 19.05 1.88
N TYR A 253 3.13 20.15 1.45
CA TYR A 253 3.20 21.40 2.19
C TYR A 253 2.35 22.47 1.49
N GLN A 254 1.57 23.23 2.26
CA GLN A 254 0.87 24.41 1.78
C GLN A 254 1.29 25.65 2.56
N VAL A 255 1.66 26.73 1.86
CA VAL A 255 1.83 28.06 2.47
C VAL A 255 0.44 28.64 2.73
N THR A 256 0.09 28.79 4.01
CA THR A 256 -1.21 29.31 4.47
C THR A 256 -1.19 30.78 4.86
N GLY A 257 -0.01 31.34 5.09
CA GLY A 257 0.17 32.72 5.50
C GLY A 257 1.64 33.14 5.48
N LYS A 258 1.89 34.38 5.89
CA LYS A 258 3.22 34.91 6.11
C LYS A 258 3.18 35.79 7.36
N ASP A 259 4.16 35.58 8.23
CA ASP A 259 4.38 36.40 9.40
C ASP A 259 5.60 37.28 9.21
N THR A 260 5.61 38.42 9.88
CA THR A 260 6.81 39.27 10.00
C THR A 260 7.41 39.02 11.37
N VAL A 261 8.66 38.59 11.41
CA VAL A 261 9.41 38.37 12.65
C VAL A 261 10.65 39.26 12.67
N LEU A 262 11.02 39.74 13.85
CA LEU A 262 12.27 40.46 14.04
C LEU A 262 13.41 39.45 14.14
N ASP A 263 14.43 39.59 13.31
CA ASP A 263 15.67 38.85 13.50
C ASP A 263 16.46 39.48 14.66
N GLU A 264 16.64 38.75 15.75
CA GLU A 264 17.27 39.28 16.97
C GLU A 264 18.76 39.62 16.79
N THR A 265 19.42 39.08 15.76
CA THR A 265 20.84 39.29 15.49
C THR A 265 21.06 40.56 14.66
N THR A 266 20.25 40.74 13.61
CA THR A 266 20.37 41.88 12.69
C THR A 266 19.49 43.06 13.10
N LEU A 267 18.49 42.84 13.95
CA LEU A 267 17.42 43.77 14.33
C LEU A 267 16.59 44.26 13.12
N GLU A 268 16.53 43.45 12.06
CA GLU A 268 15.73 43.71 10.87
C GLU A 268 14.48 42.82 10.84
N GLU A 269 13.39 43.35 10.30
CA GLU A 269 12.18 42.57 10.07
C GLU A 269 12.39 41.64 8.88
N ARG A 270 12.11 40.35 9.07
CA ARG A 270 12.11 39.34 8.01
C ARG A 270 10.75 38.68 7.88
N VAL A 271 10.36 38.37 6.65
CA VAL A 271 9.11 37.67 6.35
C VAL A 271 9.36 36.16 6.40
N VAL A 272 8.56 35.45 7.18
CA VAL A 272 8.64 33.99 7.35
C VAL A 272 7.32 33.37 6.88
N PRO A 273 7.35 32.32 6.03
CA PRO A 273 6.14 31.65 5.60
C PRO A 273 5.54 30.83 6.74
N VAL A 274 4.20 30.76 6.79
CA VAL A 274 3.47 29.92 7.72
C VAL A 274 2.67 28.92 6.91
N GLY A 275 2.77 27.63 7.24
CA GLY A 275 2.13 26.59 6.44
C GLY A 275 1.74 25.34 7.20
N LYS A 276 1.07 24.45 6.47
CA LYS A 276 0.48 23.21 6.99
C LYS A 276 0.94 22.02 6.17
N TRP A 277 1.04 20.87 6.85
CA TRP A 277 1.26 19.59 6.22
C TRP A 277 -0.06 18.95 5.84
N HIS A 278 -0.07 18.23 4.73
CA HIS A 278 -1.22 17.47 4.27
C HIS A 278 -0.81 16.04 3.92
N PHE A 279 -1.62 15.06 4.30
CA PHE A 279 -1.55 13.72 3.75
C PHE A 279 -2.89 13.36 3.11
N GLY A 280 -2.86 12.98 1.83
CA GLY A 280 -4.04 12.64 1.05
C GLY A 280 -3.89 13.06 -0.42
N SER A 281 -5.02 13.30 -1.08
CA SER A 281 -5.04 13.73 -2.46
C SER A 281 -5.18 15.25 -2.57
N TYR A 282 -4.62 15.81 -3.63
CA TYR A 282 -4.83 17.19 -4.01
C TYR A 282 -5.38 17.20 -5.44
N ASP A 283 -6.65 17.59 -5.57
CA ASP A 283 -7.24 17.87 -6.88
C ASP A 283 -6.80 19.27 -7.27
N ILE A 284 -5.82 19.28 -8.14
CA ILE A 284 -5.18 20.49 -8.59
C ILE A 284 -5.96 21.27 -9.65
N VAL A 285 -6.95 20.64 -10.32
CA VAL A 285 -7.83 21.36 -11.25
C VAL A 285 -8.80 22.25 -10.46
N THR A 286 -9.26 21.74 -9.32
CA THR A 286 -10.13 22.48 -8.40
C THR A 286 -9.36 23.22 -7.31
N GLU A 287 -8.05 22.99 -7.21
CA GLU A 287 -7.17 23.46 -6.13
C GLU A 287 -7.70 23.06 -4.73
N THR A 288 -8.23 21.84 -4.60
CA THR A 288 -8.82 21.34 -3.36
C THR A 288 -8.10 20.11 -2.81
N PHE A 289 -7.91 20.09 -1.49
CA PHE A 289 -7.40 18.93 -0.78
C PHE A 289 -8.51 18.00 -0.30
N SER A 290 -8.33 16.70 -0.52
CA SER A 290 -8.96 15.64 0.26
C SER A 290 -7.90 14.96 1.11
N SER A 291 -7.49 15.66 2.17
CA SER A 291 -6.38 15.27 3.03
C SER A 291 -6.71 15.42 4.51
N VAL A 292 -5.97 14.71 5.36
CA VAL A 292 -5.69 15.16 6.74
C VAL A 292 -4.83 16.41 6.63
N VAL A 293 -5.08 17.37 7.52
CA VAL A 293 -4.29 18.62 7.62
C VAL A 293 -3.68 18.64 9.00
N SER A 294 -2.40 19.02 9.12
CA SER A 294 -1.75 19.10 10.42
C SER A 294 -2.43 20.15 11.33
N ASP A 295 -2.63 19.81 12.60
CA ASP A 295 -3.02 20.74 13.66
C ASP A 295 -1.88 21.72 13.98
N GLU A 296 -0.64 21.25 13.87
CA GLU A 296 0.55 22.06 14.05
C GLU A 296 0.93 22.84 12.79
N VAL A 297 1.61 23.96 12.98
CA VAL A 297 2.25 24.71 11.89
C VAL A 297 3.54 23.98 11.52
N ALA A 298 3.82 23.86 10.23
CA ALA A 298 5.04 23.22 9.77
C ALA A 298 6.29 23.98 10.25
N ALA A 299 7.20 23.27 10.91
CA ALA A 299 8.51 23.80 11.23
C ALA A 299 9.32 24.05 9.94
N LEU A 300 10.12 25.11 9.94
CA LEU A 300 11.03 25.47 8.85
C LEU A 300 12.48 25.30 9.30
N ASP A 301 13.38 25.04 8.34
CA ASP A 301 14.82 24.85 8.51
C ASP A 301 15.24 23.78 9.53
N SER A 302 14.27 23.03 10.07
CA SER A 302 14.46 21.93 11.02
C SER A 302 13.81 20.67 10.44
N PRO A 303 14.47 19.51 10.56
CA PRO A 303 13.92 18.26 10.08
C PRO A 303 12.66 17.89 10.87
N VAL A 304 11.63 17.45 10.15
CA VAL A 304 10.40 16.87 10.69
C VAL A 304 10.17 15.53 10.03
N ARG A 305 9.93 14.50 10.84
CA ARG A 305 9.43 13.22 10.33
C ARG A 305 7.95 13.33 10.03
N LEU A 306 7.59 13.07 8.78
CA LEU A 306 6.22 12.94 8.32
C LEU A 306 5.91 11.46 8.09
N THR A 307 4.75 11.01 8.59
CA THR A 307 4.24 9.68 8.25
C THR A 307 2.78 9.77 7.83
N GLY A 308 2.48 9.25 6.65
CA GLY A 308 1.11 9.07 6.15
C GLY A 308 0.75 7.59 6.12
N SER A 309 -0.45 7.23 6.56
CA SER A 309 -0.93 5.85 6.51
C SER A 309 -2.35 5.76 5.99
N PHE A 310 -2.63 4.72 5.20
CA PHE A 310 -3.96 4.42 4.68
C PHE A 310 -4.38 3.01 5.09
N ASP A 311 -5.50 2.91 5.81
CA ASP A 311 -6.15 1.63 6.14
C ASP A 311 -7.40 1.43 5.27
N PRO A 312 -7.40 0.42 4.36
CA PRO A 312 -8.52 0.18 3.47
C PRO A 312 -9.76 -0.36 4.19
N VAL A 313 -9.62 -0.94 5.40
CA VAL A 313 -10.73 -1.54 6.14
C VAL A 313 -11.57 -0.48 6.82
N SER A 314 -10.93 0.48 7.51
CA SER A 314 -11.61 1.69 7.99
C SER A 314 -11.92 2.67 6.86
N GLY A 315 -11.15 2.60 5.76
CA GLY A 315 -11.26 3.53 4.63
C GLY A 315 -10.74 4.92 4.98
N THR A 316 -9.78 5.03 5.90
CA THR A 316 -9.26 6.30 6.38
C THR A 316 -7.77 6.45 6.16
N ILE A 317 -7.33 7.70 6.00
CA ILE A 317 -5.94 8.11 6.07
C ILE A 317 -5.65 8.83 7.40
N SER A 318 -4.41 8.72 7.87
CA SER A 318 -3.88 9.38 9.07
C SER A 318 -2.54 10.05 8.77
N LEU A 319 -2.26 11.17 9.43
CA LEU A 319 -0.99 11.89 9.38
C LEU A 319 -0.35 11.89 10.77
N TYR A 320 0.96 11.67 10.82
CA TYR A 320 1.77 11.75 12.03
C TYR A 320 2.95 12.70 11.79
N LEU A 321 3.26 13.51 12.81
CA LEU A 321 4.49 14.31 12.91
C LEU A 321 5.33 13.72 14.05
N GLY A 322 6.54 13.26 13.73
CA GLY A 322 7.27 12.35 14.62
C GLY A 322 6.43 11.12 14.93
N HIS A 323 6.24 10.82 16.23
CA HIS A 323 5.41 9.72 16.70
C HIS A 323 3.93 10.10 16.94
N SER A 324 3.56 11.38 16.88
CA SER A 324 2.23 11.86 17.29
C SER A 324 1.29 11.99 16.09
N GLN A 325 0.09 11.43 16.20
CA GLN A 325 -0.95 11.70 15.21
C GLN A 325 -1.28 13.20 15.23
N ASN A 326 -1.36 13.82 14.06
CA ASN A 326 -1.54 15.25 13.91
C ASN A 326 -2.65 15.53 12.88
N GLY A 327 -3.78 16.02 13.37
CA GLY A 327 -5.04 16.07 12.63
C GLY A 327 -5.88 14.80 12.77
N ASP A 328 -7.19 14.96 12.61
CA ASP A 328 -8.16 13.86 12.65
C ASP A 328 -8.00 12.95 11.42
N ALA A 329 -8.11 11.65 11.66
CA ALA A 329 -8.16 10.67 10.57
C ALA A 329 -9.34 10.98 9.62
N LYS A 330 -9.10 10.85 8.32
CA LYS A 330 -10.07 11.28 7.30
C LYS A 330 -10.47 10.14 6.39
N ALA A 331 -11.76 10.02 6.10
CA ALA A 331 -12.25 9.11 5.08
C ALA A 331 -11.61 9.40 3.72
N PHE A 332 -11.13 8.36 3.06
CA PHE A 332 -10.36 8.48 1.83
C PHE A 332 -10.78 7.46 0.78
N ALA A 333 -10.95 7.93 -0.44
CA ALA A 333 -11.29 7.07 -1.57
C ALA A 333 -10.03 6.40 -2.10
N ALA A 334 -9.86 5.12 -1.76
CA ALA A 334 -8.81 4.28 -2.32
C ALA A 334 -8.96 4.17 -3.84
N ALA A 335 -7.84 4.17 -4.57
CA ALA A 335 -7.81 3.85 -5.98
C ALA A 335 -6.56 3.04 -6.32
N LEU A 336 -6.59 2.33 -7.44
CA LEU A 336 -5.41 1.63 -7.91
C LEU A 336 -4.44 2.65 -8.48
N GLY A 337 -3.41 2.98 -7.69
CA GLY A 337 -2.33 3.85 -8.15
C GLY A 337 -1.64 3.24 -9.36
N SER A 338 -1.67 3.93 -10.49
CA SER A 338 -1.10 3.44 -11.77
C SER A 338 0.07 4.28 -12.26
N GLY A 339 0.26 5.50 -11.73
CA GLY A 339 1.31 6.41 -12.15
C GLY A 339 2.58 6.29 -11.31
N ASP A 340 3.58 7.04 -11.77
CA ASP A 340 4.90 7.18 -11.15
C ASP A 340 4.80 7.74 -9.73
N PHE A 341 5.73 7.32 -8.90
CA PHE A 341 5.99 7.93 -7.60
C PHE A 341 7.13 8.93 -7.69
N ALA A 342 6.97 10.06 -7.02
CA ALA A 342 7.95 11.13 -7.02
C ALA A 342 8.13 11.73 -5.64
N ILE A 343 9.30 12.33 -5.45
CA ILE A 343 9.75 13.09 -4.28
C ILE A 343 10.09 14.50 -4.76
N GLY A 344 9.74 15.50 -3.98
CA GLY A 344 10.05 16.91 -4.24
C GLY A 344 9.15 17.58 -5.28
N LYS A 345 8.16 16.88 -5.83
CA LYS A 345 7.23 17.42 -6.82
C LYS A 345 5.86 16.77 -6.77
N GLY A 346 4.89 17.43 -7.37
CA GLY A 346 3.54 16.93 -7.57
C GLY A 346 3.10 16.80 -9.03
N TYR A 347 2.06 16.02 -9.30
CA TYR A 347 1.52 15.77 -10.64
C TYR A 347 0.15 16.42 -10.86
N SER A 348 0.03 17.15 -11.98
CA SER A 348 -1.18 17.86 -12.44
C SER A 348 -1.26 17.82 -13.97
N ARG A 349 -1.52 16.64 -14.56
CA ARG A 349 -1.37 16.37 -16.02
C ARG A 349 0.08 16.52 -16.55
N VAL A 350 0.86 17.40 -15.94
CA VAL A 350 2.30 17.62 -16.04
C VAL A 350 2.87 17.65 -14.63
N TRP A 351 4.15 17.33 -14.50
CA TRP A 351 4.87 17.48 -13.23
C TRP A 351 5.09 18.96 -12.89
N GLY A 352 4.95 19.31 -11.61
CA GLY A 352 5.05 20.67 -11.06
C GLY A 352 5.10 20.65 -9.53
N TYR A 353 4.73 21.76 -8.86
CA TYR A 353 4.64 21.83 -7.37
C TYR A 353 5.94 21.45 -6.66
N HIS A 354 7.06 21.96 -7.17
CA HIS A 354 8.38 21.60 -6.69
C HIS A 354 8.61 22.12 -5.27
N LEU A 355 9.00 21.27 -4.34
CA LEU A 355 9.19 21.67 -2.95
C LEU A 355 10.63 22.14 -2.72
N PRO A 356 10.87 23.39 -2.28
CA PRO A 356 12.18 23.79 -1.78
C PRO A 356 12.39 23.21 -0.39
N ALA A 357 13.22 22.17 -0.29
CA ALA A 357 13.45 21.42 0.94
C ALA A 357 14.72 20.56 0.87
N ARG A 358 15.08 19.97 2.00
CA ARG A 358 16.05 18.88 2.09
C ARG A 358 15.33 17.63 2.61
N ILE A 359 15.62 16.47 2.00
CA ILE A 359 15.01 15.17 2.36
C ILE A 359 16.13 14.18 2.65
N SER A 360 16.16 13.63 3.86
CA SER A 360 17.21 12.68 4.27
C SER A 360 16.85 11.24 3.92
N GLU A 361 15.59 10.87 4.02
CA GLU A 361 15.12 9.51 3.73
C GLU A 361 13.66 9.46 3.28
N VAL A 362 13.32 8.37 2.59
CA VAL A 362 11.95 7.97 2.28
C VAL A 362 11.82 6.46 2.45
N ARG A 363 10.85 6.02 3.25
CA ARG A 363 10.50 4.60 3.42
C ARG A 363 9.03 4.36 3.10
N LEU A 364 8.74 3.24 2.46
CA LEU A 364 7.37 2.80 2.16
C LEU A 364 7.15 1.39 2.66
N PHE A 365 5.96 1.15 3.18
CA PHE A 365 5.54 -0.12 3.72
C PHE A 365 4.22 -0.56 3.08
N ALA A 366 4.11 -1.85 2.76
CA ALA A 366 2.82 -2.50 2.60
C ALA A 366 2.30 -2.82 4.02
N GLY A 367 1.10 -2.32 4.34
CA GLY A 367 0.53 -2.34 5.69
C GLY A 367 0.28 -0.93 6.24
N ALA A 368 -0.78 -0.80 7.03
CA ALA A 368 -1.14 0.43 7.71
C ALA A 368 -0.67 0.36 9.16
N VAL A 369 0.04 1.39 9.63
CA VAL A 369 0.42 1.49 11.04
C VAL A 369 -0.83 1.53 11.93
N ALA A 370 -0.79 0.77 13.02
CA ALA A 370 -1.93 0.66 13.94
C ALA A 370 -2.07 1.87 14.88
N GLY A 371 -1.01 2.65 15.07
CA GLY A 371 -1.02 3.86 15.92
C GLY A 371 0.39 4.34 16.29
N SER A 372 0.44 5.36 17.15
CA SER A 372 1.68 6.01 17.59
C SER A 372 2.71 5.08 18.20
N ASP A 373 2.29 4.11 19.02
CA ASP A 373 3.22 3.14 19.63
C ASP A 373 3.98 2.31 18.57
N GLN A 374 3.30 1.99 17.46
CA GLN A 374 3.92 1.28 16.36
C GLN A 374 4.87 2.19 15.56
N ILE A 375 4.52 3.48 15.37
CA ILE A 375 5.43 4.47 14.75
C ILE A 375 6.75 4.48 15.51
N ASP A 376 6.70 4.66 16.84
CA ASP A 376 7.88 4.74 17.70
C ASP A 376 8.76 3.48 17.59
N THR A 377 8.13 2.31 17.54
CA THR A 377 8.85 1.02 17.52
C THR A 377 9.43 0.66 16.14
N HIS A 378 8.70 0.90 15.03
CA HIS A 378 9.02 0.35 13.71
C HIS A 378 9.47 1.40 12.69
N ILE A 379 9.08 2.66 12.88
CA ILE A 379 9.47 3.76 12.00
C ILE A 379 10.56 4.60 12.68
N GLY A 380 10.43 4.88 13.98
CA GLY A 380 11.31 5.77 14.75
C GLY A 380 11.00 7.24 14.50
N ASP A 381 11.79 8.12 15.13
CA ASP A 381 11.87 9.56 14.85
C ASP A 381 13.21 9.88 14.17
#